data_AF-A0A3B8YWN8-F1
#
_entry.id   AF-A0A3B8YWN8-F1
#
_cell.length_a   1.000
_cell.length_b   1.000
_cell.length_c   1.000
_cell.angle_alpha   90.00
_cell.angle_beta   90.00
_cell.angle_gamma   90.00
#
_symmetry.space_group_name_H-M   'P 1'
#
loop_
_entity.id
_entity.type
_entity.pdbx_description
1 polymer ?
#
loop_
_entity_poly.entity_id
_entity_poly.type
_entity_poly.pdbx_seq_one_letter_code
_entity_poly.pdbx_strand_id
1 'polypeptide(L)'
;MKKIRFTNFLTLNTTGSDNGYIYGIPFSYERTVKGNIPAGKAEFSIKGDIPDPGLFLGETLADYLVRSGIKISQVETARTDYLAKKQVQYKPGKIVHTQTSRPMKDIVQEVNVKSNNHYAEHLLRIIGRTQNTDIYSDALQAGIDYVKKFWEQQGISTSSLTLHDGSGLAPQNAFSP
;
A
#
# COMPACT_ATOMS: atom_id res chain seq x y z
N MET A 1 -0.12 -6.98 19.52
CA MET A 1 0.31 -7.36 18.16
C MET A 1 -0.32 -8.68 17.77
N LYS A 2 -1.20 -8.63 16.77
CA LYS A 2 -1.77 -9.84 16.16
C LYS A 2 -0.68 -10.69 15.53
N LYS A 3 -0.71 -12.01 15.80
CA LYS A 3 0.24 -12.96 15.20
C LYS A 3 -0.25 -13.37 13.82
N ILE A 4 0.60 -13.23 12.81
CA ILE A 4 0.41 -13.79 11.48
C ILE A 4 0.64 -15.31 11.53
N ARG A 5 -0.16 -16.07 10.79
CA ARG A 5 -0.03 -17.53 10.65
C ARG A 5 0.16 -17.86 9.18
N PHE A 6 1.12 -18.74 8.91
CA PHE A 6 1.42 -19.20 7.56
C PHE A 6 1.08 -20.68 7.40
N THR A 7 0.33 -20.99 6.35
CA THR A 7 0.18 -22.35 5.83
C THR A 7 1.11 -22.49 4.63
N ASN A 8 2.11 -23.36 4.75
CA ASN A 8 3.16 -23.51 3.75
C ASN A 8 2.88 -24.68 2.79
N PHE A 9 2.80 -24.38 1.50
CA PHE A 9 2.72 -25.35 0.39
C PHE A 9 3.83 -25.13 -0.64
N LEU A 10 4.93 -24.47 -0.26
CA LEU A 10 6.07 -24.28 -1.15
C LEU A 10 6.72 -25.62 -1.53
N THR A 11 7.14 -25.70 -2.78
CA THR A 11 8.00 -26.77 -3.27
C THR A 11 9.34 -26.19 -3.76
N LEU A 12 10.30 -27.06 -4.05
CA LEU A 12 11.59 -26.65 -4.59
C LEU A 12 11.64 -26.83 -6.11
N ASN A 13 12.36 -25.94 -6.80
CA ASN A 13 12.70 -26.06 -8.22
C ASN A 13 14.22 -26.09 -8.43
N THR A 14 14.65 -26.59 -9.59
CA THR A 14 16.05 -26.59 -10.04
C THR A 14 16.34 -25.53 -11.11
N THR A 15 15.33 -24.79 -11.57
CA THR A 15 15.47 -23.76 -12.60
C THR A 15 16.16 -22.50 -12.08
N GLY A 16 16.20 -22.32 -10.76
CA GLY A 16 16.73 -21.12 -10.12
C GLY A 16 15.75 -19.94 -10.09
N SER A 17 14.52 -20.15 -10.56
CA SER A 17 13.48 -19.12 -10.62
C SER A 17 12.78 -18.95 -9.27
N ASP A 18 12.40 -17.71 -8.92
CA ASP A 18 11.46 -17.46 -7.84
C ASP A 18 10.03 -17.43 -8.38
N ASN A 19 9.24 -18.45 -8.03
CA ASN A 19 7.81 -18.49 -8.31
C ASN A 19 7.01 -18.55 -7.00
N GLY A 20 7.63 -18.22 -5.87
CA GLY A 20 7.00 -18.21 -4.55
C GLY A 20 6.12 -16.99 -4.37
N TYR A 21 4.92 -17.17 -3.83
CA TYR A 21 4.01 -16.07 -3.53
C TYR A 21 3.25 -16.32 -2.23
N ILE A 22 2.91 -15.22 -1.56
CA ILE A 22 2.08 -15.18 -0.37
C ILE A 22 0.72 -14.64 -0.80
N TYR A 23 -0.36 -15.31 -0.41
CA TYR A 23 -1.70 -14.81 -0.62
C TYR A 23 -2.60 -15.06 0.59
N GLY A 24 -3.66 -14.28 0.69
CA GLY A 24 -4.63 -14.36 1.77
C GLY A 24 -5.79 -13.40 1.50
N ILE A 25 -6.87 -13.56 2.26
CA ILE A 25 -7.99 -12.62 2.22
C ILE A 25 -7.50 -11.27 2.77
N PRO A 26 -7.87 -10.12 2.17
CA PRO A 26 -7.53 -8.81 2.69
C PRO A 26 -7.80 -8.70 4.21
N PHE A 27 -6.86 -8.12 4.95
CA PHE A 27 -6.89 -7.98 6.41
C PHE A 27 -6.85 -9.28 7.24
N SER A 28 -6.79 -10.45 6.60
CA SER A 28 -6.60 -11.71 7.30
C SER A 28 -5.14 -11.91 7.71
N TYR A 29 -4.95 -12.36 8.95
CA TYR A 29 -3.65 -12.80 9.46
C TYR A 29 -3.36 -14.26 9.14
N GLU A 30 -4.29 -14.97 8.50
CA GLU A 30 -4.07 -16.29 7.93
C GLU A 30 -3.56 -16.14 6.50
N ARG A 31 -2.33 -16.60 6.25
CA ARG A 31 -1.64 -16.47 4.97
C ARG A 31 -1.24 -17.83 4.44
N THR A 32 -1.34 -18.00 3.13
CA THR A 32 -0.90 -19.21 2.44
C THR A 32 0.30 -18.88 1.58
N VAL A 33 1.32 -19.73 1.65
CA VAL A 33 2.53 -19.62 0.83
C VAL A 33 2.52 -20.75 -0.20
N LYS A 34 2.65 -20.41 -1.48
CA LYS A 34 2.56 -21.34 -2.62
C LYS A 34 3.60 -21.03 -3.68
N GLY A 35 3.72 -21.95 -4.64
CA GLY A 35 4.66 -21.86 -5.75
C GLY A 35 5.89 -22.73 -5.51
N ASN A 36 6.95 -22.45 -6.25
CA ASN A 36 8.22 -23.14 -6.09
C ASN A 36 9.38 -22.15 -6.01
N ILE A 37 10.37 -22.48 -5.19
CA ILE A 37 11.56 -21.64 -4.94
C ILE A 37 12.85 -22.42 -5.25
N PRO A 38 13.98 -21.74 -5.51
CA PRO A 38 15.23 -22.39 -5.87
C PRO A 38 15.76 -23.34 -4.78
N ALA A 39 16.10 -24.58 -5.17
CA ALA A 39 16.81 -25.51 -4.31
C ALA A 39 18.27 -25.08 -4.07
N GLY A 40 18.92 -25.65 -3.04
CA GLY A 40 20.35 -25.46 -2.78
C GLY A 40 20.73 -24.09 -2.21
N LYS A 41 19.76 -23.30 -1.75
CA LYS A 41 19.98 -22.06 -1.01
C LYS A 41 19.92 -22.33 0.49
N ALA A 42 20.87 -21.76 1.25
CA ALA A 42 20.84 -21.82 2.72
C ALA A 42 19.63 -21.07 3.31
N GLU A 43 19.25 -19.97 2.65
CA GLU A 43 18.10 -19.15 2.99
C GLU A 43 17.41 -18.63 1.74
N PHE A 44 16.10 -18.41 1.83
CA PHE A 44 15.29 -17.82 0.77
C PHE A 44 14.23 -16.91 1.38
N SER A 45 14.03 -15.74 0.81
CA SER A 45 13.09 -14.74 1.31
C SER A 45 12.12 -14.31 0.23
N ILE A 46 10.83 -14.40 0.54
CA ILE A 46 9.74 -13.81 -0.23
C ILE A 46 9.11 -12.69 0.59
N LYS A 47 8.67 -11.62 -0.07
CA LYS A 47 8.04 -10.46 0.60
C LYS A 47 6.53 -10.52 0.40
N GLY A 48 5.77 -10.19 1.43
CA GLY A 48 4.31 -10.12 1.42
C GLY A 48 3.80 -8.85 2.08
N ASP A 49 2.51 -8.59 1.92
CA ASP A 49 1.85 -7.46 2.57
C ASP A 49 1.69 -7.67 4.09
N ILE A 50 1.73 -6.57 4.83
CA ILE A 50 1.25 -6.55 6.21
C ILE A 50 -0.28 -6.56 6.14
N PRO A 51 -0.99 -7.52 6.78
CA PRO A 51 -2.42 -7.68 6.58
C PRO A 51 -3.27 -6.45 6.88
N ASP A 52 -2.97 -5.78 7.99
CA ASP A 52 -3.65 -4.57 8.41
C ASP A 52 -2.59 -3.53 8.82
N PRO A 53 -2.02 -2.79 7.86
CA PRO A 53 -0.92 -1.86 8.13
C PRO A 53 -1.31 -0.76 9.13
N GLY A 54 -2.58 -0.33 9.11
CA GLY A 54 -3.10 0.69 10.04
C GLY A 54 -3.15 0.16 11.47
N LEU A 55 -3.66 -1.07 11.67
CA LEU A 55 -3.65 -1.69 12.98
C LEU A 55 -2.22 -1.97 13.46
N PHE A 56 -1.36 -2.45 12.57
CA PHE A 56 0.05 -2.72 12.91
C PHE A 56 0.78 -1.46 13.40
N LEU A 57 0.57 -0.31 12.74
CA LEU A 57 1.10 0.98 13.19
C LEU A 57 0.59 1.33 14.60
N GLY A 58 -0.72 1.23 14.82
CA GLY A 58 -1.34 1.54 16.10
C GLY A 58 -0.83 0.64 17.24
N GLU A 59 -0.72 -0.66 17.00
CA GLU A 59 -0.22 -1.63 17.99
C GLU A 59 1.26 -1.40 18.29
N THR A 60 2.05 -1.05 17.27
CA THR A 60 3.48 -0.75 17.43
C THR A 60 3.67 0.52 18.27
N LEU A 61 2.93 1.59 17.97
CA LEU A 61 2.97 2.82 18.75
C LEU A 61 2.52 2.58 20.21
N ALA A 62 1.43 1.81 20.40
CA ALA A 62 0.94 1.47 21.72
C ALA A 62 1.98 0.71 22.56
N ASP A 63 2.72 -0.23 21.95
CA ASP A 63 3.81 -0.96 22.63
C ASP A 63 4.92 0.00 23.12
N TYR A 64 5.36 0.94 22.28
CA TYR A 64 6.33 1.96 22.70
C TYR A 64 5.81 2.87 23.84
N LEU A 65 4.54 3.28 23.78
CA LEU A 65 3.92 4.11 24.82
C LEU A 65 3.78 3.35 26.15
N VAL A 66 3.34 2.09 26.11
CA VAL A 66 3.23 1.23 27.30
C VAL A 66 4.58 1.00 27.97
N ARG A 67 5.63 0.73 27.19
CA ARG A 67 7.00 0.62 27.70
C ARG A 67 7.52 1.92 28.32
N SER A 68 6.97 3.05 27.88
CA SER A 68 7.26 4.38 28.44
C SER A 68 6.36 4.75 29.63
N GLY A 69 5.56 3.82 30.15
CA GLY A 69 4.70 4.02 31.32
C GLY A 69 3.31 4.58 31.02
N ILE A 70 2.94 4.78 29.75
CA ILE A 70 1.62 5.28 29.35
C ILE A 70 0.66 4.10 29.20
N LYS A 71 -0.42 4.08 29.97
CA LYS A 71 -1.44 3.03 29.88
C LYS A 71 -2.27 3.22 28.61
N ILE A 72 -2.29 2.21 27.75
CA ILE A 72 -3.16 2.13 26.57
C ILE A 72 -4.14 0.98 26.78
N SER A 73 -5.44 1.27 26.74
CA SER A 73 -6.50 0.28 26.98
C SER A 73 -6.86 -0.51 25.73
N GLN A 74 -6.87 0.14 24.56
CA GLN A 74 -7.27 -0.47 23.29
C GLN A 74 -6.61 0.23 22.10
N VAL A 75 -6.46 -0.52 21.01
CA VAL A 75 -6.01 -0.03 19.71
C VAL A 75 -7.06 -0.42 18.68
N GLU A 76 -7.61 0.57 17.99
CA GLU A 76 -8.65 0.41 16.97
C GLU A 76 -8.29 1.19 15.71
N THR A 77 -8.96 0.90 14.59
CA THR A 77 -8.80 1.62 13.34
C THR A 77 -10.14 2.18 12.87
N ALA A 78 -10.12 3.32 12.18
CA ALA A 78 -11.32 3.94 11.61
C ALA A 78 -11.92 3.16 10.41
N ARG A 79 -11.40 1.96 10.10
CA ARG A 79 -11.79 1.17 8.93
C ARG A 79 -13.26 0.75 8.98
N THR A 80 -13.74 0.26 10.14
CA THR A 80 -15.12 -0.18 10.29
C THR A 80 -16.10 0.97 10.11
N ASP A 81 -15.76 2.15 10.65
CA ASP A 81 -16.56 3.36 10.48
C ASP A 81 -16.57 3.84 9.03
N TYR A 82 -15.41 3.81 8.35
CA TYR A 82 -15.29 4.12 6.93
C TYR A 82 -16.16 3.20 6.07
N LEU A 83 -16.08 1.88 6.28
CA LEU A 83 -16.89 0.91 5.52
C LEU A 83 -18.39 1.06 5.77
N ALA A 84 -18.77 1.39 7.00
CA ALA A 84 -20.16 1.67 7.37
C ALA A 84 -20.64 3.07 6.94
N LYS A 85 -19.78 3.88 6.28
CA LYS A 85 -20.03 5.28 5.94
C LYS A 85 -20.57 6.10 7.11
N LYS A 86 -20.13 5.77 8.33
CA LYS A 86 -20.57 6.52 9.51
C LYS A 86 -20.04 7.94 9.42
N GLN A 87 -20.92 8.91 9.64
CA GLN A 87 -20.52 10.30 9.83
C GLN A 87 -19.95 10.48 11.25
N VAL A 88 -18.79 9.88 11.52
CA VAL A 88 -18.06 10.15 12.76
C VAL A 88 -17.33 11.46 12.57
N GLN A 89 -17.82 12.52 13.24
CA GLN A 89 -17.06 13.77 13.34
C GLN A 89 -15.92 13.57 14.35
N TYR A 90 -14.79 13.07 13.86
CA TYR A 90 -13.55 13.08 14.62
C TYR A 90 -13.13 14.54 14.83
N LYS A 91 -13.33 15.06 16.04
CA LYS A 91 -12.82 16.39 16.42
C LYS A 91 -11.32 16.26 16.70
N PRO A 92 -10.43 16.88 15.89
CA PRO A 92 -9.01 16.82 16.17
C PRO A 92 -8.76 17.45 17.54
N GLY A 93 -8.20 16.64 18.46
CA GLY A 93 -7.74 17.13 19.75
C GLY A 93 -6.51 18.02 19.61
N LYS A 94 -5.89 18.37 20.73
CA LYS A 94 -4.59 19.06 20.72
C LYS A 94 -3.55 18.20 20.00
N ILE A 95 -2.94 18.73 18.95
CA ILE A 95 -1.81 18.08 18.27
C ILE A 95 -0.63 18.06 19.24
N VAL A 96 -0.18 16.86 19.59
CA VAL A 96 0.98 16.65 20.48
C VAL A 96 2.27 16.38 19.72
N HIS A 97 2.17 15.93 18.47
CA HIS A 97 3.31 15.61 17.63
C HIS A 97 2.93 15.63 16.14
N THR A 98 3.90 15.93 15.28
CA THR A 98 3.77 15.82 13.81
C THR A 98 5.06 15.25 13.26
N GLN A 99 4.95 14.14 12.54
CA GLN A 99 6.07 13.54 11.81
C GLN A 99 5.96 13.92 10.33
N THR A 100 6.96 14.63 9.83
CA THR A 100 7.05 14.98 8.40
C THR A 100 7.83 13.92 7.65
N SER A 101 7.42 13.63 6.41
CA SER A 101 8.18 12.75 5.50
C SER A 101 9.44 13.43 5.00
N ARG A 102 10.28 12.67 4.27
CA ARG A 102 11.29 13.27 3.39
C ARG A 102 10.64 14.14 2.30
N PRO A 103 11.37 15.11 1.71
CA PRO A 103 10.88 15.94 0.62
C PRO A 103 10.37 15.15 -0.58
N MET A 104 9.42 15.74 -1.33
CA MET A 104 8.82 15.11 -2.51
C MET A 104 9.86 14.66 -3.56
N LYS A 105 10.92 15.45 -3.77
CA LYS A 105 12.01 15.10 -4.70
C LYS A 105 12.64 13.74 -4.39
N ASP A 106 12.80 13.39 -3.11
CA ASP A 106 13.43 12.13 -2.68
C ASP A 106 12.44 10.95 -2.82
N ILE A 107 11.14 11.21 -2.63
CA ILE A 107 10.08 10.23 -2.88
C ILE A 107 10.02 9.91 -4.38
N VAL A 108 10.02 10.93 -5.24
CA VAL A 108 10.04 10.78 -6.70
C VAL A 108 11.32 10.07 -7.17
N GLN A 109 12.47 10.40 -6.58
CA GLN A 109 13.72 9.70 -6.89
C GLN A 109 13.60 8.21 -6.57
N GLU A 110 13.04 7.83 -5.43
CA GLU A 110 12.85 6.42 -5.07
C GLU A 110 11.92 5.69 -6.03
N VAL A 111 10.80 6.31 -6.41
CA VAL A 111 9.87 5.74 -7.38
C VAL A 111 10.61 5.42 -8.68
N ASN A 112 11.37 6.37 -9.23
CA ASN A 112 12.01 6.21 -10.53
C ASN A 112 13.30 5.38 -10.49
N VAL A 113 14.09 5.46 -9.42
CA VAL A 113 15.39 4.77 -9.32
C VAL A 113 15.26 3.38 -8.73
N LYS A 114 14.34 3.17 -7.80
CA LYS A 114 14.14 1.87 -7.12
C LYS A 114 12.88 1.15 -7.60
N SER A 115 12.11 1.73 -8.52
CA SER A 115 10.85 1.18 -9.01
C SER A 115 9.90 0.85 -7.86
N ASN A 116 9.78 1.77 -6.90
CA ASN A 116 9.01 1.51 -5.68
C ASN A 116 7.51 1.63 -5.96
N ASN A 117 6.87 0.49 -6.21
CA ASN A 117 5.45 0.38 -6.54
C ASN A 117 4.56 1.02 -5.49
N HIS A 118 4.88 0.82 -4.21
CA HIS A 118 4.06 1.33 -3.12
C HIS A 118 4.00 2.86 -3.13
N TYR A 119 5.12 3.52 -3.39
CA TYR A 119 5.15 4.98 -3.49
C TYR A 119 4.47 5.49 -4.75
N ALA A 120 4.62 4.80 -5.88
CA ALA A 120 3.93 5.18 -7.10
C ALA A 120 2.40 5.15 -6.93
N GLU A 121 1.85 4.11 -6.30
CA GLU A 121 0.42 4.02 -6.01
C GLU A 121 -0.07 5.10 -5.05
N HIS A 122 0.68 5.37 -3.98
CA HIS A 122 0.30 6.41 -3.04
C HIS A 122 0.34 7.80 -3.67
N LEU A 123 1.35 8.10 -4.49
CA LEU A 123 1.44 9.39 -5.19
C LEU A 123 0.24 9.61 -6.11
N LEU A 124 -0.13 8.61 -6.91
CA LEU A 124 -1.30 8.69 -7.79
C LEU A 124 -2.60 8.94 -7.00
N ARG A 125 -2.79 8.21 -5.89
CA ARG A 125 -3.97 8.39 -5.02
C ARG A 125 -3.95 9.75 -4.30
N ILE A 126 -2.79 10.27 -3.92
CA ILE A 126 -2.66 11.61 -3.32
C ILE A 126 -3.05 12.68 -4.33
N ILE A 127 -2.64 12.55 -5.59
CA ILE A 127 -3.09 13.45 -6.67
C ILE A 127 -4.62 13.43 -6.75
N GLY A 128 -5.24 12.25 -6.84
CA GLY A 128 -6.69 12.11 -6.89
C GLY A 128 -7.41 12.68 -5.65
N ARG A 129 -6.87 12.43 -4.46
CA ARG A 129 -7.41 12.96 -3.19
C ARG A 129 -7.26 14.48 -3.07
N THR A 130 -6.28 15.08 -3.74
CA THR A 130 -6.10 16.53 -3.82
C THR A 130 -7.13 17.17 -4.75
N GLN A 131 -7.57 16.45 -5.80
CA GLN A 131 -8.65 16.90 -6.68
C GLN A 131 -10.03 16.70 -6.06
N ASN A 132 -10.21 15.61 -5.30
CA ASN A 132 -11.46 15.31 -4.61
C ASN A 132 -11.19 14.89 -3.16
N THR A 133 -11.52 15.79 -2.24
CA THR A 133 -11.31 15.61 -0.80
C THR A 133 -12.32 14.66 -0.15
N ASP A 134 -13.38 14.23 -0.86
CA ASP A 134 -14.34 13.25 -0.35
C ASP A 134 -13.68 11.89 -0.19
N ILE A 135 -13.42 11.48 1.05
CA ILE A 135 -12.77 10.20 1.37
C ILE A 135 -13.47 8.97 0.78
N TYR A 136 -14.76 9.06 0.44
CA TYR A 136 -15.54 7.98 -0.18
C TYR A 136 -15.41 7.92 -1.70
N SER A 137 -14.81 8.93 -2.33
CA SER A 137 -14.48 8.89 -3.76
C SER A 137 -13.30 7.96 -4.03
N ASP A 138 -13.28 7.35 -5.22
CA ASP A 138 -12.15 6.56 -5.68
C ASP A 138 -10.96 7.48 -6.02
N ALA A 139 -10.02 7.56 -5.08
CA ALA A 139 -8.80 8.35 -5.25
C ALA A 139 -7.88 7.83 -6.36
N LEU A 140 -7.93 6.53 -6.70
CA LEU A 140 -7.15 5.99 -7.80
C LEU A 140 -7.73 6.47 -9.13
N GLN A 141 -9.04 6.31 -9.33
CA GLN A 141 -9.69 6.77 -10.55
C GLN A 141 -9.52 8.29 -10.73
N ALA A 142 -9.74 9.08 -9.68
CA ALA A 142 -9.53 10.52 -9.73
C ALA A 142 -8.07 10.90 -10.07
N GLY A 143 -7.09 10.11 -9.60
CA GLY A 143 -5.69 10.28 -9.95
C GLY A 143 -5.41 9.98 -11.43
N ILE A 144 -5.95 8.87 -11.94
CA ILE A 144 -5.85 8.49 -13.35
C ILE A 144 -6.45 9.57 -14.26
N ASP A 145 -7.65 10.04 -13.92
CA ASP A 145 -8.35 11.09 -14.67
C ASP A 145 -7.54 12.39 -14.70
N TYR A 146 -6.93 12.75 -13.56
CA TYR A 146 -6.05 13.91 -13.48
C TYR A 146 -4.81 13.76 -14.37
N VAL A 147 -4.14 12.60 -14.34
CA VAL A 147 -2.95 12.35 -15.17
C VAL A 147 -3.28 12.47 -16.65
N LYS A 148 -4.41 11.89 -17.09
CA LYS A 148 -4.87 12.01 -18.48
C LYS A 148 -5.11 13.46 -18.87
N LYS A 149 -5.91 14.17 -18.06
CA LYS A 149 -6.20 15.59 -18.29
C LYS A 149 -4.93 16.44 -18.31
N PHE A 150 -3.98 16.18 -17.42
CA PHE A 150 -2.71 16.91 -17.36
C PHE A 150 -1.95 16.78 -18.69
N TRP A 151 -1.81 15.56 -19.22
CA TRP A 151 -1.10 15.33 -20.48
C TRP A 151 -1.82 15.92 -21.69
N GLU A 152 -3.14 15.85 -21.74
CA GLU A 152 -3.94 16.52 -22.78
C GLU A 152 -3.71 18.03 -22.77
N GLN A 153 -3.63 18.64 -21.59
CA GLN A 153 -3.30 20.07 -21.44
C GLN A 153 -1.87 20.41 -21.87
N GLN A 154 -0.94 19.44 -21.86
CA GLN A 154 0.40 19.59 -22.41
C GLN A 154 0.46 19.31 -23.93
N GLY A 155 -0.67 19.06 -24.59
CA GLY A 155 -0.74 18.75 -26.01
C GLY A 155 -0.39 17.30 -26.36
N ILE A 156 -0.36 16.41 -25.37
CA ILE A 156 -0.12 14.97 -25.57
C ILE A 156 -1.47 14.25 -25.57
N SER A 157 -1.81 13.58 -26.68
CA SER A 157 -3.03 12.77 -26.75
C SER A 157 -2.96 11.59 -25.78
N THR A 158 -4.03 11.36 -25.02
CA THR A 158 -4.12 10.22 -24.10
C THR A 158 -5.04 9.11 -24.63
N SER A 159 -5.42 9.16 -25.91
CA SER A 159 -6.33 8.20 -26.54
C SER A 159 -5.82 6.75 -26.51
N SER A 160 -4.50 6.55 -26.52
CA SER A 160 -3.86 5.23 -26.42
C SER A 160 -3.41 4.89 -25.00
N LEU A 161 -3.65 5.78 -24.02
CA LEU A 161 -3.20 5.61 -22.64
C LEU A 161 -4.27 4.90 -21.81
N THR A 162 -4.01 3.65 -21.48
CA THR A 162 -4.77 2.84 -20.53
C THR A 162 -3.98 2.75 -19.24
N LEU A 163 -4.44 3.45 -18.20
CA LEU A 163 -3.87 3.42 -16.86
C LEU A 163 -4.87 2.80 -15.89
N HIS A 164 -4.40 1.84 -15.10
CA HIS A 164 -5.15 1.15 -14.05
C HIS A 164 -4.51 1.31 -12.68
N ASP A 165 -3.24 1.71 -12.62
CA ASP A 165 -2.49 1.91 -11.38
C ASP A 165 -1.39 2.98 -11.58
N GLY A 166 -0.65 3.29 -10.52
CA GLY A 166 0.46 4.25 -10.57
C GLY A 166 1.82 3.61 -10.82
N SER A 167 1.96 2.31 -10.56
CA SER A 167 3.23 1.59 -10.53
C SER A 167 3.57 0.82 -11.81
N GLY A 168 2.58 0.54 -12.65
CA GLY A 168 2.76 -0.31 -13.83
C GLY A 168 2.58 -1.81 -13.55
N LEU A 169 2.19 -2.22 -12.33
CA LEU A 169 1.99 -3.63 -11.98
C LEU A 169 0.74 -4.23 -12.63
N ALA A 170 -0.30 -3.43 -12.86
CA ALA A 170 -1.52 -3.87 -13.49
C ALA A 170 -1.22 -4.30 -14.93
N PRO A 171 -1.45 -5.59 -15.30
CA PRO A 171 -1.16 -6.08 -16.65
C PRO A 171 -2.06 -5.44 -17.73
N GLN A 172 -3.12 -4.75 -17.32
CA GLN A 172 -4.02 -4.02 -18.19
C GLN A 172 -3.49 -2.64 -18.58
N ASN A 173 -2.43 -2.15 -17.93
CA ASN A 173 -1.79 -0.91 -18.33
C ASN A 173 -1.28 -1.02 -19.77
N ALA A 174 -1.53 0.00 -20.60
CA ALA A 174 -1.10 0.03 -21.98
C ALA A 174 -0.84 1.48 -22.45
N PHE A 175 0.16 1.63 -23.31
CA PHE A 175 0.47 2.87 -24.02
C PHE A 175 1.17 2.53 -25.35
N SER A 176 1.06 3.41 -26.34
CA SER A 176 1.80 3.30 -27.61
C SER A 176 3.08 4.14 -27.55
N PRO A 177 4.25 3.61 -27.99
CA PRO A 177 5.47 4.39 -28.16
C PRO A 177 5.33 5.55 -29.15
#